data_AF-A0A1Z5LGG1-F1
#
_entry.id   AF-A0A1Z5LGG1-F1
#
_cell.length_a   1.000
_cell.length_b   1.000
_cell.length_c   1.000
_cell.angle_alpha   90.00
_cell.angle_beta   90.00
_cell.angle_gamma   90.00
#
_symmetry.space_group_name_H-M   'P 1'
#
loop_
_entity.id
_entity.type
_entity.pdbx_description
1 polymer ?
#
loop_
_entity_poly.entity_id
_entity_poly.type
_entity_poly.pdbx_seq_one_letter_code
_entity_poly.pdbx_strand_id
1 'polypeptide(L)'
;MDAFKTEFKYYKSRRTLPDLSHVIDLNRPDEFPQLLHSEHVTSATSTECGIVPNSVLHAYQVSSNPGLLVLPNPFTVRGQQLWIRRCLQRYPTVENSTNVHGSIKKPEPYPKDFSTEFYQKLRWVTLGYHHNWDTKVYDERNVSPFPPCLRALVRHLAELIGYKNFLPQAAIVNYYHMDSTLSGHVDSSEFAQTLPLFSISLGQSAVFLIGGPTKEVKPTALLLRSGDVVVMADGSRLAYHGVPLVLRADGEGIWRHHEEDESWKPFEDYVSKNRINLNVRQVFDIS
;
A
#
# COMPACT_ATOMS: atom_id res chain seq x y z
N MET A 1 -3.23 28.28 7.01
CA MET A 1 -4.47 27.70 6.44
C MET A 1 -4.19 26.23 6.20
N ASP A 2 -5.09 25.33 6.62
CA ASP A 2 -4.89 23.87 6.46
C ASP A 2 -5.14 23.47 4.99
N ALA A 3 -4.07 23.56 4.17
CA ALA A 3 -4.11 23.26 2.75
C ALA A 3 -4.39 21.78 2.50
N PHE A 4 -3.82 20.89 3.34
CA PHE A 4 -4.02 19.46 3.24
C PHE A 4 -5.50 19.09 3.41
N LYS A 5 -6.17 19.59 4.45
CA LYS A 5 -7.59 19.32 4.70
C LYS A 5 -8.49 19.87 3.59
N THR A 6 -8.09 20.99 2.98
CA THR A 6 -8.81 21.59 1.86
C THR A 6 -8.77 20.66 0.65
N GLU A 7 -7.57 20.21 0.25
CA GLU A 7 -7.38 19.28 -0.87
C GLU A 7 -8.04 17.91 -0.59
N PHE A 8 -7.90 17.41 0.65
CA PHE A 8 -8.53 16.15 1.06
C PHE A 8 -10.05 16.19 0.91
N LYS A 9 -10.70 17.30 1.32
CA LYS A 9 -12.15 17.48 1.18
C LYS A 9 -12.58 17.57 -0.29
N TYR A 10 -11.77 18.19 -1.15
CA TYR A 10 -12.03 18.27 -2.58
C TYR A 10 -12.14 16.87 -3.19
N TYR A 11 -11.12 16.03 -3.04
CA TYR A 11 -11.14 14.68 -3.61
C TYR A 11 -12.12 13.72 -2.92
N LYS A 12 -12.40 13.92 -1.62
CA LYS A 12 -13.40 13.12 -0.89
C LYS A 12 -14.84 13.43 -1.32
N SER A 13 -15.08 14.57 -1.96
CA SER A 13 -16.42 15.01 -2.36
C SER A 13 -17.11 13.97 -3.23
N ARG A 14 -18.36 13.64 -2.87
CA ARG A 14 -19.25 12.76 -3.67
C ARG A 14 -20.41 13.48 -4.34
N ARG A 15 -20.63 14.76 -3.98
CA ARG A 15 -21.70 15.57 -4.58
C ARG A 15 -21.31 16.02 -5.98
N THR A 16 -20.07 16.45 -6.10
CA THR A 16 -19.41 16.77 -7.37
C THR A 16 -18.20 15.87 -7.46
N LEU A 17 -18.10 15.08 -8.52
CA LEU A 17 -16.91 14.27 -8.78
C LEU A 17 -15.71 15.21 -8.97
N PRO A 18 -14.59 14.99 -8.26
CA PRO A 18 -13.42 15.82 -8.41
C PRO A 18 -12.85 15.67 -9.83
N ASP A 19 -12.28 16.76 -10.34
CA ASP A 19 -11.47 16.71 -11.54
C ASP A 19 -10.15 16.01 -11.21
N LEU A 20 -9.80 15.02 -12.03
CA LEU A 20 -8.58 14.22 -11.86
C LEU A 20 -7.48 14.64 -12.84
N SER A 21 -7.69 15.68 -13.66
CA SER A 21 -6.72 16.18 -14.65
C SER A 21 -5.36 16.58 -14.05
N HIS A 22 -5.35 16.97 -12.77
CA HIS A 22 -4.14 17.35 -12.03
C HIS A 22 -3.58 16.23 -11.15
N VAL A 23 -4.21 15.05 -11.13
CA VAL A 23 -3.72 13.89 -10.39
C VAL A 23 -2.66 13.20 -11.24
N ILE A 24 -1.44 13.08 -10.69
CA ILE A 24 -0.32 12.46 -11.38
C ILE A 24 -0.67 11.01 -11.71
N ASP A 25 -0.64 10.69 -13.00
CA ASP A 25 -0.90 9.37 -13.55
C ASP A 25 0.40 8.80 -14.14
N LEU A 26 0.97 7.79 -13.46
CA LEU A 26 2.24 7.18 -13.87
C LEU A 26 2.12 6.28 -15.12
N ASN A 27 0.91 5.97 -15.60
CA ASN A 27 0.72 5.37 -16.92
C ASN A 27 0.83 6.40 -18.04
N ARG A 28 0.81 7.69 -17.72
CA ARG A 28 0.91 8.82 -18.66
C ARG A 28 1.91 9.86 -18.11
N PRO A 29 3.17 9.45 -17.84
CA PRO A 29 4.15 10.31 -17.17
C PRO A 29 4.49 11.57 -17.97
N ASP A 30 4.36 11.51 -19.30
CA ASP A 30 4.60 12.64 -20.21
C ASP A 30 3.59 13.79 -20.05
N GLU A 31 2.45 13.56 -19.39
CA GLU A 31 1.50 14.61 -19.01
C GLU A 31 2.03 15.46 -17.82
N PHE A 32 3.06 14.98 -17.10
CA PHE A 32 3.59 15.59 -15.88
C PHE A 32 5.12 15.78 -15.90
N PRO A 33 5.72 16.33 -16.98
CA PRO A 33 7.18 16.31 -17.20
C PRO A 33 7.98 17.16 -16.19
N GLN A 34 7.33 18.12 -15.53
CA GLN A 34 7.96 18.97 -14.51
C GLN A 34 7.85 18.39 -13.09
N LEU A 35 6.96 17.42 -12.89
CA LEU A 35 6.67 16.84 -11.58
C LEU A 35 7.32 15.47 -11.38
N LEU A 36 7.75 14.83 -12.47
CA LEU A 36 8.30 13.48 -12.45
C LEU A 36 9.73 13.45 -12.98
N HIS A 37 10.62 12.84 -12.20
CA HIS A 37 11.93 12.41 -12.69
C HIS A 37 11.93 10.88 -12.80
N SER A 38 12.24 10.35 -13.98
CA SER A 38 12.28 8.91 -14.21
C SER A 38 13.68 8.36 -14.03
N GLU A 39 13.77 7.24 -13.32
CA GLU A 39 14.98 6.48 -13.10
C GLU A 39 14.70 5.01 -13.44
N HIS A 40 15.75 4.26 -13.76
CA HIS A 40 15.64 2.84 -14.05
C HIS A 40 16.32 2.04 -12.93
N VAL A 41 15.59 1.07 -12.38
CA VAL A 41 16.14 0.08 -11.46
C VAL A 41 15.98 -1.31 -12.07
N THR A 42 17.04 -2.11 -12.01
CA THR A 42 17.01 -3.46 -12.60
C THR A 42 16.58 -4.46 -11.55
N SER A 43 15.44 -5.15 -11.76
CA SER A 43 15.02 -6.21 -10.84
C SER A 43 16.02 -7.37 -10.85
N ALA A 44 16.24 -8.00 -9.69
CA ALA A 44 17.07 -9.20 -9.63
C ALA A 44 16.34 -10.40 -10.24
N THR A 45 17.06 -11.50 -10.40
CA THR A 45 16.59 -12.76 -11.03
C THR A 45 15.46 -13.49 -10.27
N SER A 46 15.02 -13.01 -9.11
CA SER A 46 14.14 -13.80 -8.23
C SER A 46 12.66 -13.65 -8.57
N THR A 47 12.04 -14.77 -8.98
CA THR A 47 10.59 -14.91 -9.20
C THR A 47 9.79 -15.16 -7.92
N GLU A 48 10.45 -15.44 -6.79
CA GLU A 48 9.81 -15.99 -5.58
C GLU A 48 8.77 -15.05 -4.95
N CYS A 49 8.86 -13.75 -5.23
CA CYS A 49 7.98 -12.72 -4.68
C CYS A 49 6.99 -12.14 -5.71
N GLY A 50 6.95 -12.71 -6.92
CA GLY A 50 6.00 -12.31 -7.97
C GLY A 50 6.34 -11.01 -8.71
N ILE A 51 7.51 -10.42 -8.45
CA ILE A 51 8.07 -9.32 -9.25
C ILE A 51 8.46 -9.86 -10.64
N VAL A 52 8.38 -9.02 -11.67
CA VAL A 52 8.86 -9.36 -13.01
C VAL A 52 10.39 -9.57 -12.96
N PRO A 53 10.91 -10.77 -13.27
CA PRO A 53 12.33 -11.05 -13.15
C PRO A 53 13.11 -10.42 -14.32
N ASN A 54 14.36 -9.99 -14.05
CA ASN A 54 15.30 -9.47 -15.06
C ASN A 54 14.72 -8.33 -15.92
N SER A 55 13.82 -7.53 -15.35
CA SER A 55 13.18 -6.41 -16.04
C SER A 55 13.77 -5.10 -15.57
N VAL A 56 13.95 -4.18 -16.51
CA VAL A 56 14.13 -2.77 -16.18
C VAL A 56 12.80 -2.25 -15.67
N LEU A 57 12.75 -1.92 -14.38
CA LEU A 57 11.61 -1.29 -13.75
C LEU A 57 11.79 0.23 -13.84
N HIS A 58 10.70 0.92 -14.17
CA HIS A 58 10.65 2.37 -14.06
C HIS A 58 10.39 2.73 -12.59
N ALA A 59 11.20 3.64 -12.06
CA ALA A 59 10.96 4.33 -10.82
C ALA A 59 10.75 5.81 -11.13
N TYR A 60 9.77 6.42 -10.49
CA TYR A 60 9.48 7.84 -10.64
C TYR A 60 9.67 8.55 -9.30
N GLN A 61 10.53 9.55 -9.28
CA GLN A 61 10.63 10.50 -8.19
C GLN A 61 9.68 11.66 -8.43
N VAL A 62 9.00 12.10 -7.37
CA VAL A 62 8.10 13.25 -7.45
C VAL A 62 8.82 14.50 -6.97
N SER A 63 9.03 15.46 -7.88
CA SER A 63 9.85 16.67 -7.64
C SER A 63 9.40 17.48 -6.42
N SER A 64 8.10 17.50 -6.10
CA SER A 64 7.55 18.22 -4.94
C SER A 64 7.85 17.54 -3.60
N ASN A 65 8.28 16.28 -3.60
CA ASN A 65 8.42 15.44 -2.42
C ASN A 65 9.73 14.63 -2.48
N PRO A 66 10.89 15.25 -2.19
CA PRO A 66 12.17 14.54 -2.16
C PRO A 66 12.12 13.27 -1.30
N GLY A 67 12.63 12.17 -1.85
CA GLY A 67 12.59 10.84 -1.24
C GLY A 67 11.29 10.05 -1.47
N LEU A 68 10.29 10.62 -2.16
CA LEU A 68 9.13 9.87 -2.62
C LEU A 68 9.45 9.20 -3.95
N LEU A 69 9.51 7.86 -3.96
CA LEU A 69 9.62 7.06 -5.17
C LEU A 69 8.34 6.28 -5.41
N VAL A 70 7.96 6.12 -6.67
CA VAL A 70 6.86 5.23 -7.07
C VAL A 70 7.33 4.30 -8.18
N LEU A 71 7.13 3.00 -7.98
CA LEU A 71 7.36 1.96 -8.98
C LEU A 71 6.00 1.52 -9.51
N PRO A 72 5.63 1.87 -10.76
CA PRO A 72 4.38 1.42 -11.35
C PRO A 72 4.41 -0.09 -11.55
N ASN A 73 3.43 -0.77 -10.97
CA ASN A 73 3.26 -2.23 -10.97
C ASN A 73 4.50 -3.07 -11.38
N PRO A 74 5.44 -3.33 -10.46
CA PRO A 74 6.60 -4.19 -10.74
C PRO A 74 6.23 -5.70 -10.72
N PHE A 75 4.95 -6.05 -10.57
CA PHE A 75 4.52 -7.43 -10.38
C PHE A 75 4.02 -8.06 -11.68
N THR A 76 4.29 -9.35 -11.82
CA THR A 76 3.55 -10.21 -12.75
C THR A 76 2.08 -10.31 -12.31
N VAL A 77 1.19 -10.71 -13.22
CA VAL A 77 -0.23 -10.97 -12.89
C VAL A 77 -0.35 -11.99 -11.76
N ARG A 78 0.37 -13.12 -11.85
CA ARG A 78 0.41 -14.15 -10.79
C ARG A 78 0.99 -13.59 -9.48
N GLY A 79 1.92 -12.64 -9.55
CA GLY A 79 2.46 -11.93 -8.39
C GLY A 79 1.41 -11.10 -7.65
N GLN A 80 0.61 -10.30 -8.36
CA GLN A 80 -0.49 -9.58 -7.72
C GLN A 80 -1.50 -10.55 -7.08
N GLN A 81 -1.87 -11.62 -7.79
CA GLN A 81 -2.76 -12.65 -7.25
C GLN A 81 -2.20 -13.32 -5.99
N LEU A 82 -0.89 -13.61 -5.96
CA LEU A 82 -0.23 -14.15 -4.78
C LEU A 82 -0.39 -13.23 -3.57
N TRP A 83 -0.16 -11.93 -3.74
CA TRP A 83 -0.28 -10.96 -2.65
C TRP A 83 -1.71 -10.73 -2.21
N ILE A 84 -2.66 -10.67 -3.14
CA ILE A 84 -4.10 -10.63 -2.84
C ILE A 84 -4.51 -11.88 -2.04
N ARG A 85 -4.09 -13.07 -2.47
CA ARG A 85 -4.35 -14.33 -1.76
C ARG A 85 -3.82 -14.27 -0.33
N ARG A 86 -2.58 -13.81 -0.12
CA ARG A 86 -2.00 -13.71 1.22
C ARG A 86 -2.75 -12.71 2.11
N CYS A 87 -3.08 -11.54 1.58
CA CYS A 87 -3.84 -10.52 2.28
C CYS A 87 -5.24 -11.01 2.66
N LEU A 88 -5.90 -11.82 1.83
CA LEU A 88 -7.24 -12.28 2.18
C LEU A 88 -7.22 -13.58 2.99
N GLN A 89 -6.30 -14.51 2.76
CA GLN A 89 -6.39 -15.85 3.33
C GLN A 89 -5.46 -16.15 4.51
N ARG A 90 -4.31 -15.47 4.59
CA ARG A 90 -3.27 -15.82 5.57
C ARG A 90 -3.16 -14.77 6.65
N TYR A 91 -3.14 -13.50 6.25
CA TYR A 91 -2.92 -12.39 7.17
C TYR A 91 -4.07 -12.13 8.16
N PRO A 92 -5.36 -12.17 7.79
CA PRO A 92 -6.45 -11.81 8.70
C PRO A 92 -6.90 -12.99 9.58
N THR A 93 -6.03 -13.97 9.81
CA THR A 93 -6.31 -15.18 10.59
C THR A 93 -6.03 -14.95 12.08
N VAL A 94 -6.27 -15.98 12.90
CA VAL A 94 -6.15 -15.92 14.37
C VAL A 94 -4.79 -15.47 14.88
N GLU A 95 -3.72 -15.66 14.11
CA GLU A 95 -2.34 -15.32 14.50
C GLU A 95 -2.07 -13.81 14.55
N ASN A 96 -2.82 -13.00 13.80
CA ASN A 96 -2.53 -11.58 13.64
C ASN A 96 -3.62 -10.70 14.22
N SER A 97 -3.23 -9.51 14.67
CA SER A 97 -4.16 -8.52 15.22
C SER A 97 -4.97 -7.84 14.10
N THR A 98 -6.25 -7.62 14.34
CA THR A 98 -7.20 -7.01 13.39
C THR A 98 -8.12 -6.03 14.09
N ASN A 99 -8.77 -5.13 13.34
CA ASN A 99 -9.79 -4.23 13.90
C ASN A 99 -11.09 -4.93 14.32
N VAL A 100 -11.35 -6.14 13.81
CA VAL A 100 -12.61 -6.85 14.07
C VAL A 100 -12.59 -7.42 15.48
N HIS A 101 -13.54 -6.99 16.32
CA HIS A 101 -13.66 -7.38 17.72
C HIS A 101 -14.06 -8.85 17.91
N GLY A 102 -13.73 -9.41 19.08
CA GLY A 102 -13.84 -10.85 19.38
C GLY A 102 -15.25 -11.46 19.38
N SER A 103 -16.31 -10.66 19.24
CA SER A 103 -17.67 -11.19 19.02
C SER A 103 -17.85 -11.81 17.63
N ILE A 104 -17.02 -11.42 16.65
CA ILE A 104 -17.03 -11.99 15.30
C ILE A 104 -15.84 -12.94 15.19
N LYS A 105 -16.13 -14.20 14.88
CA LYS A 105 -15.09 -15.22 14.72
C LYS A 105 -14.18 -14.85 13.54
N LYS A 106 -12.86 -14.83 13.78
CA LYS A 106 -11.86 -14.74 12.71
C LYS A 106 -11.92 -15.98 11.79
N PRO A 107 -11.62 -15.84 10.50
CA PRO A 107 -11.56 -16.98 9.60
C PRO A 107 -10.40 -17.91 9.97
N GLU A 108 -10.60 -19.20 9.76
CA GLU A 108 -9.51 -20.18 9.70
C GLU A 108 -8.59 -19.86 8.49
N PRO A 109 -7.34 -20.33 8.46
CA PRO A 109 -6.47 -20.17 7.31
C PRO A 109 -7.07 -20.72 6.01
N TYR A 110 -6.79 -20.05 4.89
CA TYR A 110 -7.30 -20.38 3.55
C TYR A 110 -8.84 -20.35 3.41
N PRO A 111 -9.52 -19.30 3.93
CA PRO A 111 -10.95 -19.10 3.68
C PRO A 111 -11.21 -18.96 2.18
N LYS A 112 -12.38 -19.43 1.75
CA LYS A 112 -12.84 -19.37 0.35
C LYS A 112 -13.99 -18.39 0.14
N ASP A 113 -14.56 -17.86 1.22
CA ASP A 113 -15.66 -16.90 1.20
C ASP A 113 -15.25 -15.61 1.89
N PHE A 114 -15.20 -14.52 1.11
CA PHE A 114 -14.88 -13.17 1.58
C PHE A 114 -16.11 -12.28 1.72
N SER A 115 -17.32 -12.85 1.63
CA SER A 115 -18.58 -12.14 1.83
C SER A 115 -19.03 -12.11 3.30
N THR A 116 -18.33 -12.82 4.19
CA THR A 116 -18.68 -12.94 5.61
C THR A 116 -18.66 -11.58 6.33
N GLU A 117 -19.40 -11.48 7.44
CA GLU A 117 -19.44 -10.28 8.28
C GLU A 117 -18.03 -9.81 8.71
N PHE A 118 -17.11 -10.77 8.92
CA PHE A 118 -15.72 -10.47 9.23
C PHE A 118 -15.05 -9.61 8.14
N TYR A 119 -15.10 -10.02 6.87
CA TYR A 119 -14.47 -9.27 5.78
C TYR A 119 -15.20 -7.96 5.46
N GLN A 120 -16.52 -7.89 5.68
CA GLN A 120 -17.28 -6.65 5.58
C GLN A 120 -16.81 -5.61 6.61
N LYS A 121 -16.45 -6.05 7.82
CA LYS A 121 -15.98 -5.19 8.92
C LYS A 121 -14.46 -5.05 8.99
N LEU A 122 -13.70 -5.85 8.24
CA LEU A 122 -12.24 -5.76 8.20
C LEU A 122 -11.79 -4.41 7.62
N ARG A 123 -10.86 -3.76 8.30
CA ARG A 123 -10.26 -2.46 7.95
C ARG A 123 -8.75 -2.49 8.05
N TRP A 124 -8.21 -3.19 9.05
CA TRP A 124 -6.76 -3.37 9.15
C TRP A 124 -6.38 -4.72 9.75
N VAL A 125 -5.18 -5.16 9.39
CA VAL A 125 -4.43 -6.27 9.99
C VAL A 125 -3.00 -5.78 10.27
N THR A 126 -2.43 -6.10 11.42
CA THR A 126 -1.01 -5.83 11.71
C THR A 126 -0.21 -7.14 11.76
N LEU A 127 1.01 -7.13 11.22
CA LEU A 127 1.91 -8.28 11.10
C LEU A 127 3.28 -7.93 11.69
N GLY A 128 3.99 -8.88 12.30
CA GLY A 128 5.26 -8.58 12.95
C GLY A 128 5.04 -7.87 14.27
N TYR A 129 5.78 -6.78 14.53
CA TYR A 129 5.44 -5.91 15.66
C TYR A 129 4.10 -5.23 15.41
N HIS A 130 3.18 -5.37 16.36
CA HIS A 130 1.84 -4.86 16.23
C HIS A 130 1.77 -3.40 16.71
N HIS A 131 1.32 -2.52 15.82
CA HIS A 131 1.07 -1.12 16.16
C HIS A 131 -0.03 -1.03 17.22
N ASN A 132 0.25 -0.31 18.31
CA ASN A 132 -0.74 0.02 19.31
C ASN A 132 -1.41 1.36 18.95
N TRP A 133 -2.69 1.31 18.60
CA TRP A 133 -3.44 2.48 18.14
C TRP A 133 -3.66 3.54 19.24
N ASP A 134 -3.66 3.13 20.51
CA ASP A 134 -3.89 4.04 21.65
C ASP A 134 -2.61 4.78 22.03
N THR A 135 -1.52 4.04 22.23
CA THR A 135 -0.22 4.61 22.65
C THR A 135 0.60 5.12 21.47
N LYS A 136 0.33 4.65 20.26
CA LYS A 136 1.08 4.93 19.02
C LYS A 136 2.55 4.56 19.10
N VAL A 137 2.89 3.54 19.89
CA VAL A 137 4.24 3.03 20.10
C VAL A 137 4.27 1.53 19.84
N TYR A 138 5.37 1.03 19.28
CA TYR A 138 5.63 -0.40 19.16
C TYR A 138 6.27 -0.95 20.44
N ASP A 139 5.85 -2.14 20.85
CA ASP A 139 6.39 -2.87 22.00
C ASP A 139 7.04 -4.16 21.51
N GLU A 140 8.27 -4.44 21.97
CA GLU A 140 9.01 -5.65 21.60
C GLU A 140 8.26 -6.95 21.97
N ARG A 141 7.39 -6.89 22.98
CA ARG A 141 6.59 -8.03 23.47
C ARG A 141 5.32 -8.26 22.64
N ASN A 142 4.87 -7.25 21.89
CA ASN A 142 3.64 -7.33 21.09
C ASN A 142 3.98 -7.67 19.64
N VAL A 143 4.37 -8.92 19.40
CA VAL A 143 4.95 -9.36 18.13
C VAL A 143 4.42 -10.73 17.70
N SER A 144 4.18 -10.87 16.40
CA SER A 144 3.95 -12.13 15.70
C SER A 144 5.10 -12.42 14.71
N PRO A 145 5.29 -13.66 14.25
CA PRO A 145 6.25 -13.94 13.19
C PRO A 145 5.98 -13.12 11.93
N PHE A 146 6.96 -12.33 11.50
CA PHE A 146 6.83 -11.55 10.26
C PHE A 146 6.90 -12.48 9.04
N PRO A 147 5.99 -12.37 8.04
CA PRO A 147 5.93 -13.33 6.93
C PRO A 147 7.23 -13.36 6.10
N PRO A 148 7.90 -14.53 5.95
CA PRO A 148 9.21 -14.63 5.28
C PRO A 148 9.20 -14.15 3.83
N CYS A 149 8.16 -14.46 3.06
CA CYS A 149 8.09 -14.03 1.67
C CYS A 149 7.82 -12.52 1.55
N LEU A 150 7.07 -11.91 2.48
CA LEU A 150 6.94 -10.45 2.55
C LEU A 150 8.28 -9.79 2.91
N ARG A 151 9.04 -10.40 3.82
CA ARG A 151 10.38 -9.95 4.17
C ARG A 151 11.28 -9.97 2.94
N ALA A 152 11.30 -11.07 2.19
CA ALA A 152 12.08 -11.22 0.97
C ALA A 152 11.70 -10.16 -0.09
N LEU A 153 10.40 -9.97 -0.34
CA LEU A 153 9.90 -8.95 -1.28
C LEU A 153 10.42 -7.56 -0.93
N VAL A 154 10.21 -7.12 0.31
CA VAL A 154 10.49 -5.74 0.69
C VAL A 154 11.99 -5.51 0.87
N ARG A 155 12.75 -6.52 1.33
CA ARG A 155 14.22 -6.45 1.29
C ARG A 155 14.72 -6.28 -0.14
N HIS A 156 14.18 -7.03 -1.08
CA HIS A 156 14.56 -6.91 -2.48
C HIS A 156 14.26 -5.49 -3.01
N LEU A 157 13.05 -4.97 -2.78
CA LEU A 157 12.69 -3.60 -3.16
C LEU A 157 13.61 -2.57 -2.50
N ALA A 158 13.95 -2.74 -1.23
CA ALA A 158 14.86 -1.85 -0.50
C ALA A 158 16.29 -1.88 -1.06
N GLU A 159 16.80 -3.05 -1.42
CA GLU A 159 18.11 -3.21 -2.06
C GLU A 159 18.16 -2.49 -3.41
N LEU A 160 17.09 -2.56 -4.21
CA LEU A 160 16.99 -1.88 -5.52
C LEU A 160 17.14 -0.36 -5.42
N ILE A 161 16.73 0.23 -4.30
CA ILE A 161 16.80 1.68 -4.05
C ILE A 161 17.89 2.06 -3.04
N GLY A 162 18.86 1.16 -2.78
CA GLY A 162 20.07 1.46 -2.00
C GLY A 162 20.03 1.15 -0.50
N TYR A 163 18.90 0.69 0.05
CA TYR A 163 18.74 0.36 1.48
C TYR A 163 19.05 -1.11 1.78
N LYS A 164 20.31 -1.53 1.56
CA LYS A 164 20.75 -2.95 1.68
C LYS A 164 20.57 -3.58 3.05
N ASN A 165 20.57 -2.76 4.10
CA ASN A 165 20.44 -3.23 5.49
C ASN A 165 19.00 -3.11 6.02
N PHE A 166 18.03 -2.73 5.18
CA PHE A 166 16.64 -2.63 5.60
C PHE A 166 16.10 -4.00 6.03
N LEU A 167 15.48 -4.04 7.19
CA LEU A 167 14.88 -5.22 7.78
C LEU A 167 13.39 -5.00 8.06
N PRO A 168 12.51 -5.56 7.21
CA PRO A 168 11.07 -5.55 7.46
C PRO A 168 10.74 -6.18 8.82
N GLN A 169 10.05 -5.44 9.67
CA GLN A 169 9.77 -5.83 11.05
C GLN A 169 8.29 -5.68 11.42
N ALA A 170 7.59 -4.71 10.83
CA ALA A 170 6.16 -4.53 11.00
C ALA A 170 5.48 -4.27 9.65
N ALA A 171 4.23 -4.70 9.54
CA ALA A 171 3.39 -4.36 8.42
C ALA A 171 1.95 -4.09 8.85
N ILE A 172 1.29 -3.19 8.13
CA ILE A 172 -0.14 -2.90 8.27
C ILE A 172 -0.79 -3.14 6.91
N VAL A 173 -1.71 -4.11 6.87
CA VAL A 173 -2.60 -4.32 5.72
C VAL A 173 -3.87 -3.51 5.98
N ASN A 174 -4.15 -2.52 5.14
CA ASN A 174 -5.38 -1.75 5.18
C ASN A 174 -6.35 -2.24 4.09
N TYR A 175 -7.63 -2.40 4.45
CA TYR A 175 -8.71 -2.86 3.58
C TYR A 175 -9.72 -1.71 3.42
N TYR A 176 -9.83 -1.22 2.20
CA TYR A 176 -10.68 -0.11 1.84
C TYR A 176 -11.85 -0.59 1.00
N HIS A 177 -13.05 -0.31 1.49
CA HIS A 177 -14.26 -0.33 0.68
C HIS A 177 -14.27 0.91 -0.22
N MET A 178 -15.10 0.91 -1.26
CA MET A 178 -15.22 2.06 -2.18
C MET A 178 -15.51 3.39 -1.48
N ASP A 179 -16.13 3.34 -0.30
CA ASP A 179 -16.49 4.51 0.48
C ASP A 179 -15.46 4.91 1.56
N SER A 180 -14.40 4.13 1.71
CA SER A 180 -13.39 4.29 2.74
C SER A 180 -12.46 5.46 2.44
N THR A 181 -11.95 6.09 3.49
CA THR A 181 -10.96 7.18 3.39
C THR A 181 -9.94 7.04 4.51
N LEU A 182 -8.69 7.45 4.28
CA LEU A 182 -7.67 7.58 5.31
C LEU A 182 -7.30 9.07 5.45
N SER A 183 -7.69 9.67 6.57
CA SER A 183 -7.42 11.09 6.87
C SER A 183 -5.93 11.43 6.86
N GLY A 184 -5.61 12.70 6.67
CA GLY A 184 -4.24 13.21 6.74
C GLY A 184 -3.54 12.86 8.07
N HIS A 185 -2.43 12.12 7.99
CA HIS A 185 -1.62 11.68 9.13
C HIS A 185 -0.13 11.60 8.73
N VAL A 186 0.72 11.36 9.72
CA VAL A 186 2.16 11.08 9.56
C VAL A 186 2.44 9.77 10.27
N ASP A 187 3.23 8.90 9.64
CA ASP A 187 3.69 7.64 10.23
C ASP A 187 4.99 7.89 11.00
N SER A 188 4.87 8.17 12.30
CA SER A 188 5.99 8.52 13.19
C SER A 188 6.08 7.62 14.43
N SER A 189 5.53 6.41 14.36
CA SER A 189 5.50 5.48 15.49
C SER A 189 6.75 4.59 15.57
N GLU A 190 7.50 4.48 14.49
CA GLU A 190 8.75 3.70 14.43
C GLU A 190 9.87 4.46 15.15
N PHE A 191 10.83 3.73 15.73
CA PHE A 191 12.06 4.31 16.26
C PHE A 191 13.03 4.62 15.11
N ALA A 192 13.12 3.73 14.12
CA ALA A 192 13.96 3.87 12.93
C ALA A 192 13.32 4.78 11.85
N GLN A 193 13.03 6.04 12.19
CA GLN A 193 12.29 6.96 11.31
C GLN A 193 13.07 7.45 10.08
N THR A 194 14.37 7.21 10.02
CA THR A 194 15.21 7.54 8.85
C THR A 194 15.12 6.48 7.76
N LEU A 195 14.56 5.30 8.07
CA LEU A 195 14.43 4.20 7.14
C LEU A 195 13.12 4.29 6.33
N PRO A 196 13.13 3.81 5.08
CA PRO A 196 11.99 3.94 4.18
C PRO A 196 10.76 3.17 4.66
N LEU A 197 9.59 3.65 4.24
CA LEU A 197 8.34 2.92 4.31
C LEU A 197 7.92 2.48 2.91
N PHE A 198 7.52 1.22 2.77
CA PHE A 198 7.05 0.65 1.50
C PHE A 198 5.55 0.45 1.55
N SER A 199 4.81 0.94 0.55
CA SER A 199 3.36 0.85 0.46
C SER A 199 2.95 0.23 -0.87
N ILE A 200 2.38 -0.96 -0.84
CA ILE A 200 1.95 -1.71 -2.03
C ILE A 200 0.44 -1.59 -2.18
N SER A 201 -0.05 -1.19 -3.34
CA SER A 201 -1.49 -1.09 -3.66
C SER A 201 -1.97 -2.33 -4.42
N LEU A 202 -3.16 -2.85 -4.09
CA LEU A 202 -3.78 -3.99 -4.76
C LEU A 202 -5.29 -3.77 -4.93
N GLY A 203 -5.86 -4.18 -6.06
CA GLY A 203 -7.29 -4.04 -6.34
C GLY A 203 -7.68 -2.64 -6.84
N GLN A 204 -8.77 -2.08 -6.32
CA GLN A 204 -9.29 -0.78 -6.77
C GLN A 204 -8.24 0.35 -6.66
N SER A 205 -8.36 1.34 -7.54
CA SER A 205 -7.43 2.48 -7.58
C SER A 205 -7.73 3.49 -6.47
N ALA A 206 -6.77 4.34 -6.13
CA ALA A 206 -6.94 5.38 -5.13
C ALA A 206 -6.23 6.68 -5.53
N VAL A 207 -6.83 7.81 -5.15
CA VAL A 207 -6.08 9.07 -5.07
C VAL A 207 -5.34 9.07 -3.75
N PHE A 208 -4.02 9.16 -3.81
CA PHE A 208 -3.13 9.35 -2.67
C PHE A 208 -2.67 10.80 -2.64
N LEU A 209 -2.79 11.42 -1.47
CA LEU A 209 -2.30 12.77 -1.23
C LEU A 209 -1.04 12.71 -0.37
N ILE A 210 0.00 13.43 -0.79
CA ILE A 210 1.22 13.62 -0.01
C ILE A 210 1.62 15.09 0.03
N GLY A 211 1.65 15.64 1.24
CA GLY A 211 2.04 17.00 1.54
C GLY A 211 3.49 17.09 2.00
N GLY A 212 3.76 18.02 2.91
CA GLY A 212 5.07 18.20 3.53
C GLY A 212 5.06 17.86 5.01
N PRO A 213 6.02 18.37 5.80
CA PRO A 213 6.11 18.10 7.23
C PRO A 213 4.94 18.68 8.04
N THR A 214 4.15 19.60 7.45
CA THR A 214 3.01 20.24 8.10
C THR A 214 1.77 20.24 7.21
N LYS A 215 0.61 20.53 7.81
CA LYS A 215 -0.71 20.52 7.13
C LYS A 215 -0.93 21.73 6.21
N GLU A 216 -0.08 22.75 6.34
CA GLU A 216 -0.12 23.98 5.54
C GLU A 216 0.49 23.78 4.14
N VAL A 217 1.32 22.75 3.95
CA VAL A 217 1.88 22.40 2.65
C VAL A 217 0.79 21.77 1.80
N LYS A 218 0.51 22.36 0.63
CA LYS A 218 -0.47 21.81 -0.32
C LYS A 218 0.02 20.43 -0.79
N PRO A 219 -0.80 19.37 -0.69
CA PRO A 219 -0.39 18.05 -1.10
C PRO A 219 -0.42 17.87 -2.62
N THR A 220 0.50 17.05 -3.10
CA THR A 220 0.49 16.49 -4.45
C THR A 220 -0.41 15.26 -4.49
N ALA A 221 -1.21 15.14 -5.54
CA ALA A 221 -2.11 14.02 -5.74
C ALA A 221 -1.54 13.02 -6.74
N LEU A 222 -1.53 11.74 -6.38
CA LEU A 222 -1.11 10.63 -7.24
C LEU A 222 -2.25 9.64 -7.40
N LEU A 223 -2.41 9.10 -8.60
CA LEU A 223 -3.29 7.97 -8.87
C LEU A 223 -2.50 6.67 -8.66
N LEU A 224 -2.86 5.91 -7.62
CA LEU A 224 -2.27 4.61 -7.32
C LEU A 224 -3.19 3.50 -7.83
N ARG A 225 -2.64 2.64 -8.69
CA ARG A 225 -3.30 1.45 -9.24
C ARG A 225 -2.81 0.18 -8.56
N SER A 226 -3.44 -0.94 -8.89
CA SER A 226 -2.99 -2.23 -8.37
C SER A 226 -1.61 -2.60 -8.90
N GLY A 227 -0.77 -3.07 -7.99
CA GLY A 227 0.64 -3.35 -8.21
C GLY A 227 1.54 -2.19 -7.83
N ASP A 228 1.08 -0.93 -7.85
CA ASP A 228 1.96 0.22 -7.60
C ASP A 228 2.58 0.16 -6.21
N VAL A 229 3.88 0.44 -6.16
CA VAL A 229 4.67 0.50 -4.93
C VAL A 229 5.11 1.93 -4.69
N VAL A 230 4.64 2.54 -3.61
CA VAL A 230 5.14 3.82 -3.12
C VAL A 230 6.21 3.56 -2.07
N VAL A 231 7.35 4.22 -2.20
CA VAL A 231 8.40 4.27 -1.19
C VAL A 231 8.47 5.68 -0.64
N MET A 232 8.30 5.81 0.68
CA MET A 232 8.49 7.07 1.38
C MET A 232 9.82 7.03 2.13
N ALA A 233 10.83 7.69 1.59
CA ALA A 233 12.16 7.86 2.17
C ALA A 233 12.47 9.34 2.41
N ASP A 234 13.56 9.62 3.15
CA ASP A 234 14.10 10.96 3.41
C ASP A 234 13.01 11.99 3.79
N GLY A 235 12.92 13.11 3.08
CA GLY A 235 11.96 14.18 3.37
C GLY A 235 10.50 13.73 3.27
N SER A 236 10.20 12.74 2.44
CA SER A 236 8.84 12.19 2.31
C SER A 236 8.45 11.24 3.45
N ARG A 237 9.42 10.65 4.17
CA ARG A 237 9.18 9.64 5.21
C ARG A 237 8.31 10.13 6.36
N LEU A 238 8.39 11.42 6.68
CA LEU A 238 7.59 12.11 7.70
C LEU A 238 6.63 13.15 7.11
N ALA A 239 6.28 13.01 5.83
CA ALA A 239 5.30 13.88 5.20
C ALA A 239 3.86 13.52 5.61
N TYR A 240 3.03 14.55 5.76
CA TYR A 240 1.58 14.37 5.89
C TYR A 240 1.02 13.70 4.64
N HIS A 241 0.24 12.65 4.81
CA HIS A 241 -0.35 11.93 3.70
C HIS A 241 -1.71 11.30 4.06
N GLY A 242 -2.45 10.91 3.03
CA GLY A 242 -3.80 10.35 3.19
C GLY A 242 -4.40 9.85 1.89
N VAL A 243 -5.54 9.19 2.01
CA VAL A 243 -6.29 8.60 0.89
C VAL A 243 -7.72 9.14 0.92
N PRO A 244 -8.03 10.24 0.23
CA PRO A 244 -9.37 10.83 0.20
C PRO A 244 -10.38 10.04 -0.65
N LEU A 245 -9.91 9.27 -1.64
CA LEU A 245 -10.78 8.66 -2.64
C LEU A 245 -10.27 7.27 -3.06
N VAL A 246 -11.18 6.29 -3.02
CA VAL A 246 -11.04 5.01 -3.72
C VAL A 246 -11.97 5.07 -4.93
N LEU A 247 -11.45 4.70 -6.10
CA LEU A 247 -12.14 4.78 -7.37
C LEU A 247 -12.05 3.46 -8.12
N ARG A 248 -12.96 3.29 -9.06
CA ARG A 248 -12.96 2.10 -9.91
C ARG A 248 -11.66 2.07 -10.70
N ALA A 249 -10.96 0.93 -10.66
CA ALA A 249 -9.78 0.75 -11.49
C ALA A 249 -10.16 0.71 -12.98
N ASP A 250 -9.26 1.23 -13.82
CA ASP A 250 -9.48 1.39 -15.26
C ASP A 250 -9.50 0.03 -15.97
N GLY A 251 -10.48 -0.19 -16.86
CA GLY A 251 -10.56 -1.39 -17.71
C GLY A 251 -11.51 -2.48 -17.20
N GLU A 252 -12.23 -3.12 -18.11
CA GLU A 252 -13.07 -4.28 -17.78
C GLU A 252 -12.23 -5.53 -17.60
N GLY A 253 -12.53 -6.32 -16.56
CA GLY A 253 -11.89 -7.62 -16.37
C GLY A 253 -10.40 -7.59 -16.04
N ILE A 254 -9.85 -6.47 -15.57
CA ILE A 254 -8.44 -6.34 -15.17
C ILE A 254 -7.98 -7.35 -14.10
N TRP A 255 -8.93 -7.92 -13.35
CA TRP A 255 -8.66 -8.97 -12.37
C TRP A 255 -8.97 -10.37 -12.90
N ARG A 256 -9.55 -10.49 -14.09
CA ARG A 256 -9.82 -11.78 -14.74
C ARG A 256 -8.53 -12.35 -15.26
N HIS A 257 -8.31 -13.63 -15.00
CA HIS A 257 -7.26 -14.40 -15.62
C HIS A 257 -7.89 -15.26 -16.73
N HIS A 258 -7.25 -15.36 -17.88
CA HIS A 258 -7.75 -16.14 -19.02
C HIS A 258 -7.70 -17.67 -18.78
N GLU A 259 -6.89 -18.13 -17.80
CA GLU A 259 -6.97 -19.51 -17.31
C GLU A 259 -8.15 -19.61 -16.34
N GLU A 260 -9.14 -20.44 -16.66
CA GLU A 260 -10.39 -20.70 -15.93
C GLU A 260 -10.14 -21.36 -14.55
N ASP A 261 -9.45 -20.67 -13.65
CA ASP A 261 -9.25 -21.09 -12.26
C ASP A 261 -10.42 -20.58 -11.41
N GLU A 262 -11.46 -21.40 -11.24
CA GLU A 262 -12.59 -21.10 -10.35
C GLU A 262 -12.15 -20.75 -8.92
N SER A 263 -10.96 -21.21 -8.48
CA SER A 263 -10.42 -20.87 -7.16
C SER A 263 -10.04 -19.40 -7.03
N TRP A 264 -9.81 -18.67 -8.14
CA TRP A 264 -9.52 -17.24 -8.13
C TRP A 264 -10.78 -16.38 -7.99
N LYS A 265 -11.96 -16.91 -8.36
CA LYS A 265 -13.19 -16.13 -8.46
C LYS A 265 -13.56 -15.36 -7.18
N PRO A 266 -13.49 -15.94 -5.96
CA PRO A 266 -13.79 -15.18 -4.74
C PRO A 266 -12.85 -13.98 -4.53
N PHE A 267 -11.58 -14.10 -4.90
CA PHE A 267 -10.61 -13.02 -4.78
C PHE A 267 -10.89 -11.91 -5.78
N GLU A 268 -11.17 -12.28 -7.02
CA GLU A 268 -11.60 -11.36 -8.08
C GLU A 268 -12.80 -10.53 -7.60
N ASP A 269 -13.85 -11.20 -7.09
CA ASP A 269 -15.07 -10.56 -6.62
C ASP A 269 -14.83 -9.62 -5.43
N TYR A 270 -13.84 -9.93 -4.59
CA TYR A 270 -13.44 -9.04 -3.49
C TYR A 270 -12.73 -7.80 -4.02
N VAL A 271 -11.67 -7.97 -4.84
CA VAL A 271 -10.87 -6.83 -5.32
C VAL A 271 -11.57 -6.03 -6.41
N SER A 272 -12.63 -6.56 -7.03
CA SER A 272 -13.51 -5.80 -7.93
C SER A 272 -14.35 -4.73 -7.19
N LYS A 273 -14.37 -4.75 -5.86
CA LYS A 273 -15.13 -3.81 -5.01
C LYS A 273 -14.29 -3.15 -3.91
N ASN A 274 -13.03 -3.57 -3.75
CA ASN A 274 -12.19 -3.15 -2.64
C ASN A 274 -10.76 -2.88 -3.08
N ARG A 275 -10.09 -1.99 -2.35
CA ARG A 275 -8.65 -1.78 -2.42
C ARG A 275 -7.99 -2.36 -1.18
N ILE A 276 -6.84 -3.00 -1.36
CA ILE A 276 -5.96 -3.46 -0.30
C ILE A 276 -4.66 -2.65 -0.38
N ASN A 277 -4.11 -2.29 0.76
CA ASN A 277 -2.82 -1.62 0.84
C ASN A 277 -1.94 -2.25 1.91
N LEU A 278 -0.72 -2.64 1.53
CA LEU A 278 0.23 -3.27 2.44
C LEU A 278 1.39 -2.32 2.70
N ASN A 279 1.44 -1.77 3.92
CA ASN A 279 2.51 -0.88 4.37
C ASN A 279 3.52 -1.66 5.19
N VAL A 280 4.80 -1.60 4.85
CA VAL A 280 5.88 -2.34 5.50
C VAL A 280 6.97 -1.38 5.95
N ARG A 281 7.48 -1.63 7.15
CA ARG A 281 8.42 -0.74 7.84
C ARG A 281 9.40 -1.51 8.71
N GLN A 282 10.53 -0.88 8.97
CA GLN A 282 11.42 -1.25 10.04
C GLN A 282 11.06 -0.41 11.28
N VAL A 283 10.97 -1.05 12.44
CA VAL A 283 10.53 -0.42 13.70
C VAL A 283 11.73 -0.01 14.52
N PHE A 284 12.66 -0.94 14.75
CA PHE A 284 13.85 -0.80 15.57
C PHE A 284 15.10 -0.76 14.69
N ASP A 285 16.09 0.04 15.09
CA ASP A 285 17.41 -0.01 14.48
C ASP A 285 18.07 -1.37 14.74
N ILE A 286 18.92 -1.80 13.81
CA ILE A 286 19.74 -3.00 13.98
C ILE A 286 20.98 -2.56 14.75
N SER A 287 21.16 -3.08 15.96
CA SER A 287 22.35 -2.90 16.79
C SER A 287 23.55 -3.65 16.23
#